data_AF-A0A0F3R7T6-F1
#
_entry.id   AF-A0A0F3R7T6-F1
#
_cell.length_a   1.000
_cell.length_b   1.000
_cell.length_c   1.000
_cell.angle_alpha   90.00
_cell.angle_beta   90.00
_cell.angle_gamma   90.00
#
_symmetry.space_group_name_H-M   'P 1'
#
loop_
_entity.id
_entity.type
_entity.pdbx_description
1 polymer ?
#
loop_
_entity_poly.entity_id
_entity_poly.type
_entity_poly.pdbx_seq_one_letter_code
_entity_poly.pdbx_strand_id
1 'polypeptide(L)'
;MKTSCVWYSQVITKELGIEKFRDYVTKFDYGNRDISGDKGKNNGLTNAGLSSSLEISPEEQLAFLQKLAENKLPVSVKAQEMTKNILFIEDFRLEALR
;
A
#
# COMPACT_ATOMS: atom_id res chain seq x y z
N MET A 1 5.57 9.35 -0.90
CA MET A 1 6.25 8.07 -1.22
C MET A 1 7.75 8.10 -1.09
N LYS A 2 8.45 9.13 -1.58
CA LYS A 2 9.93 9.21 -1.65
C LYS A 2 10.72 8.68 -0.45
N THR A 3 10.25 8.90 0.77
CA THR A 3 10.97 8.55 2.00
C THR A 3 10.36 7.37 2.77
N SER A 4 9.36 6.68 2.21
CA SER A 4 8.66 5.57 2.88
C SER A 4 8.27 5.89 4.34
N CYS A 5 7.60 7.03 4.52
CA CYS A 5 7.30 7.61 5.83
C CYS A 5 6.26 6.78 6.62
N VAL A 6 6.72 5.75 7.36
CA VAL A 6 5.88 4.75 8.02
C VAL A 6 4.82 5.35 8.95
N TRP A 7 5.17 6.36 9.75
CA TRP A 7 4.22 6.97 10.69
C TRP A 7 3.02 7.58 9.97
N TYR A 8 3.21 8.12 8.76
CA TYR A 8 2.13 8.71 7.98
C TYR A 8 1.16 7.64 7.48
N SER A 9 1.66 6.47 7.05
CA SER A 9 0.82 5.32 6.72
C SER A 9 -0.03 4.87 7.90
N GLN A 10 0.51 4.89 9.12
CA GLN A 10 -0.24 4.56 10.34
C GLN A 10 -1.33 5.58 10.66
N VAL A 11 -1.12 6.87 10.35
CA VAL A 11 -2.19 7.88 10.44
C VAL A 11 -3.30 7.55 9.46
N ILE A 12 -2.96 7.27 8.19
CA ILE A 12 -3.95 6.90 7.17
C ILE A 12 -4.78 5.69 7.59
N THR A 13 -4.15 4.60 8.05
CA THR A 13 -4.90 3.40 8.42
C THR A 13 -5.77 3.60 9.67
N LYS A 14 -5.33 4.41 10.63
CA LYS A 14 -6.16 4.80 11.79
C LYS A 14 -7.40 5.59 11.35
N GLU A 15 -7.23 6.60 10.50
CA GLU A 15 -8.34 7.40 9.97
C GLU A 15 -9.29 6.57 9.09
N LEU A 16 -8.76 5.59 8.37
CA LEU A 16 -9.54 4.68 7.55
C LEU A 16 -10.40 3.72 8.40
N GLY A 17 -9.85 3.27 9.53
CA GLY A 17 -10.47 2.29 10.41
C GLY A 17 -10.35 0.85 9.90
N ILE A 18 -10.43 -0.10 10.84
CA ILE A 18 -10.17 -1.52 10.57
C ILE A 18 -11.13 -2.17 9.58
N GLU A 19 -12.39 -1.75 9.56
CA GLU A 19 -13.40 -2.32 8.67
C GLU A 19 -13.12 -1.97 7.21
N LYS A 20 -12.90 -0.69 6.91
CA LYS A 20 -12.55 -0.23 5.56
C LYS A 20 -11.18 -0.75 5.13
N PHE A 21 -10.22 -0.82 6.05
CA PHE A 21 -8.92 -1.40 5.74
C PHE A 21 -9.04 -2.86 5.28
N ARG A 22 -9.81 -3.67 6.01
CA ARG A 22 -10.13 -5.06 5.62
C ARG A 22 -10.81 -5.12 4.25
N ASP A 23 -11.84 -4.30 4.06
CA ASP A 23 -12.58 -4.25 2.81
C ASP A 23 -11.68 -3.93 1.61
N TYR A 24 -10.75 -2.97 1.72
CA TYR A 24 -9.80 -2.67 0.64
C TYR A 24 -8.80 -3.80 0.39
N VAL A 25 -8.20 -4.37 1.44
CA VAL A 25 -7.26 -5.50 1.28
C VAL A 25 -7.95 -6.68 0.61
N THR A 26 -9.20 -6.96 0.97
CA THR A 26 -10.02 -8.00 0.32
C THR A 26 -10.37 -7.65 -1.13
N LYS A 27 -10.88 -6.44 -1.39
CA LYS A 27 -11.26 -5.99 -2.75
C LYS A 27 -10.08 -5.94 -3.70
N PHE A 28 -8.89 -5.60 -3.20
CA PHE A 28 -7.66 -5.57 -3.99
C PHE A 28 -7.07 -6.95 -4.22
N ASP A 29 -7.62 -7.99 -3.59
CA ASP A 29 -7.10 -9.34 -3.68
C ASP A 29 -5.63 -9.41 -3.22
N TYR A 30 -5.30 -8.64 -2.18
CA TYR A 30 -3.91 -8.33 -1.85
C TYR A 30 -3.28 -9.42 -0.97
N GLY A 31 -2.59 -10.36 -1.62
CA GLY A 31 -1.82 -11.43 -0.98
C GLY A 31 -2.67 -12.34 -0.11
N ASN A 32 -2.16 -12.69 1.07
CA ASN A 32 -2.87 -13.54 2.04
C ASN A 32 -4.08 -12.84 2.72
N ARG A 33 -4.23 -11.52 2.55
CA ARG A 33 -5.27 -10.66 3.17
C ARG A 33 -5.31 -10.70 4.70
N ASP A 34 -4.26 -11.18 5.35
CA ASP A 34 -4.19 -11.28 6.81
C ASP A 34 -3.77 -9.93 7.42
N ILE A 35 -4.74 -9.27 8.03
CA ILE A 35 -4.57 -7.98 8.70
C ILE A 35 -4.58 -8.08 10.23
N SER A 36 -4.30 -9.26 10.80
CA SER A 36 -4.33 -9.47 12.25
C SER A 36 -3.21 -8.73 13.00
N GLY A 37 -2.08 -8.46 12.32
CA GLY A 37 -0.88 -7.87 12.91
C GLY A 37 -0.09 -8.89 13.75
N ASP A 38 0.68 -8.39 14.71
CA ASP A 38 1.51 -9.23 15.54
C ASP A 38 0.63 -10.07 16.47
N LYS A 39 0.97 -11.36 16.59
CA LYS A 39 0.27 -12.31 17.45
C LYS A 39 0.09 -11.76 18.88
N GLY A 40 -1.17 -11.61 19.28
CA GLY A 40 -1.56 -11.16 20.63
C GLY A 40 -1.46 -9.65 20.89
N LYS A 41 -1.11 -8.82 19.90
CA LYS A 41 -0.93 -7.36 20.12
C LYS A 41 -2.09 -6.49 19.65
N ASN A 42 -3.06 -7.05 18.92
CA ASN A 42 -4.20 -6.32 18.36
C ASN A 42 -3.80 -5.03 17.59
N ASN A 43 -2.69 -5.11 16.84
CA ASN A 43 -2.07 -3.96 16.16
C ASN A 43 -2.16 -4.05 14.62
N GLY A 44 -3.05 -4.91 14.10
CA GLY A 44 -3.25 -5.13 12.66
C GLY A 44 -3.43 -3.85 11.85
N LEU A 45 -4.14 -2.86 12.40
CA LEU A 45 -4.38 -1.60 11.72
C LEU A 45 -3.10 -0.79 11.45
N THR A 46 -2.08 -0.90 12.29
CA THR A 46 -0.84 -0.10 12.18
C THR A 46 0.37 -0.90 11.76
N ASN A 47 0.31 -2.23 11.89
CA ASN A 47 1.49 -3.10 11.78
C ASN A 47 1.34 -4.24 10.78
N ALA A 48 0.14 -4.58 10.29
CA ALA A 48 -0.03 -5.76 9.42
C ALA A 48 0.93 -5.77 8.21
N GLY A 49 1.16 -4.62 7.57
CA GLY A 49 2.08 -4.47 6.43
C GLY A 49 3.55 -4.19 6.80
N LEU A 50 3.92 -4.23 8.08
CA LEU A 50 5.29 -3.96 8.58
C LEU A 50 5.98 -5.26 9.00
N SER A 51 6.22 -6.17 8.05
CA SER A 51 6.82 -7.50 8.29
C SER A 51 6.08 -8.28 9.39
N SER A 52 4.75 -8.23 9.34
CA SER A 52 3.86 -8.85 10.31
C SER A 52 2.97 -9.87 9.58
N SER A 53 1.66 -9.83 9.79
CA SER A 53 0.72 -10.83 9.25
C SER A 53 0.49 -10.76 7.74
N LEU A 54 0.57 -9.58 7.11
CA LEU A 54 0.21 -9.41 5.69
C LEU A 54 1.39 -9.80 4.80
N GLU A 55 1.18 -10.80 3.96
CA GLU A 55 2.18 -11.34 3.04
C GLU A 55 1.64 -11.34 1.60
N ILE A 56 2.52 -11.12 0.63
CA ILE A 56 2.19 -11.13 -0.80
C ILE A 56 3.35 -11.72 -1.61
N SER A 57 3.06 -12.61 -2.56
CA SER A 57 4.06 -13.19 -3.46
C SER A 57 4.48 -12.21 -4.56
N PRO A 58 5.64 -12.41 -5.22
CA PRO A 58 6.03 -11.62 -6.39
C PRO A 58 5.00 -11.65 -7.53
N GLU A 59 4.38 -12.80 -7.80
CA GLU A 59 3.35 -12.97 -8.83
C GLU A 59 2.07 -12.21 -8.47
N GLU A 60 1.64 -12.28 -7.21
CA GLU A 60 0.49 -11.53 -6.70
C GLU A 60 0.74 -10.02 -6.75
N GLN A 61 1.96 -9.58 -6.39
CA GLN A 61 2.38 -8.19 -6.48
C GLN A 61 2.34 -7.70 -7.95
N LEU A 62 2.80 -8.51 -8.90
CA LEU A 62 2.73 -8.18 -10.33
C LEU A 62 1.27 -8.04 -10.79
N ALA A 63 0.39 -8.96 -10.39
CA ALA A 63 -1.02 -8.90 -10.74
C ALA A 63 -1.70 -7.64 -10.17
N PHE A 64 -1.38 -7.25 -8.93
CA PHE A 64 -1.87 -6.01 -8.33
C PHE A 64 -1.39 -4.77 -9.12
N LEU A 65 -0.10 -4.71 -9.46
CA LEU A 65 0.49 -3.59 -10.21
C LEU A 65 -0.07 -3.48 -11.64
N GLN A 66 -0.32 -4.61 -12.32
CA GLN A 66 -0.97 -4.62 -13.63
C GLN A 66 -2.38 -4.01 -13.55
N LYS A 67 -3.17 -4.41 -12.55
CA LYS A 67 -4.51 -3.82 -12.33
C LYS A 67 -4.42 -2.31 -12.05
N LEU A 68 -3.44 -1.86 -11.26
CA LEU A 68 -3.24 -0.43 -10.98
C LEU A 68 -2.84 0.35 -12.25
N ALA A 69 -1.92 -0.19 -13.05
CA ALA A 69 -1.46 0.44 -14.28
C ALA A 69 -2.59 0.61 -15.30
N GLU A 70 -3.49 -0.38 -15.38
CA GLU A 70 -4.63 -0.41 -16.30
C GLU A 70 -5.90 0.26 -15.73
N ASN A 71 -5.83 0.87 -14.55
CA ASN A 71 -6.97 1.47 -13.83
C ASN A 71 -8.11 0.48 -13.49
N LYS A 72 -7.79 -0.80 -13.31
CA LYS A 72 -8.73 -1.90 -13.07
C LYS A 72 -8.92 -2.26 -11.60
N LEU A 73 -8.28 -1.57 -10.66
CA LEU A 73 -8.60 -1.77 -9.24
C LEU A 73 -10.02 -1.29 -8.94
N PRO A 74 -10.75 -1.92 -8.00
CA PRO A 74 -12.13 -1.58 -7.65
C PRO A 74 -12.25 -0.29 -6.79
N VAL A 75 -11.62 0.79 -7.25
CA VAL A 75 -11.64 2.13 -6.65
C VAL A 75 -11.70 3.19 -7.76
N SER A 76 -12.00 4.43 -7.40
CA SER A 76 -12.08 5.51 -8.38
C SER A 76 -10.82 5.63 -9.23
N VAL A 77 -10.99 5.85 -10.55
CA VAL A 77 -9.87 6.12 -11.47
C VAL A 77 -9.00 7.27 -10.95
N LYS A 78 -9.63 8.31 -10.37
CA LYS A 78 -8.92 9.44 -9.76
C LYS A 78 -7.93 9.00 -8.67
N ALA A 79 -8.31 8.08 -7.78
CA ALA A 79 -7.41 7.58 -6.74
C ALA A 79 -6.24 6.78 -7.33
N GLN A 80 -6.49 6.00 -8.37
CA GLN A 80 -5.45 5.23 -9.09
C GLN A 80 -4.46 6.18 -9.79
N GLU A 81 -4.96 7.20 -10.50
CA GLU A 81 -4.12 8.23 -11.14
C GLU A 81 -3.31 9.05 -10.14
N MET A 82 -3.93 9.50 -9.04
CA MET A 82 -3.21 10.22 -7.97
C MET A 82 -2.10 9.35 -7.35
N THR A 83 -2.35 8.05 -7.17
CA THR A 83 -1.36 7.11 -6.64
C THR A 83 -0.18 6.96 -7.61
N LYS A 84 -0.44 6.77 -8.92
CA LYS A 84 0.61 6.71 -9.94
C LYS A 84 1.46 7.98 -9.93
N ASN A 85 0.83 9.16 -9.88
CA ASN A 85 1.53 10.45 -9.89
C ASN A 85 2.48 10.66 -8.71
N ILE A 86 2.19 10.10 -7.52
CA ILE A 86 3.08 10.21 -6.36
C ILE A 86 4.08 9.06 -6.24
N LEU A 87 3.91 7.96 -7.00
CA LEU A 87 4.83 6.83 -7.07
C LEU A 87 6.01 7.11 -8.00
N PHE A 88 5.78 7.82 -9.12
CA PHE A 88 6.86 8.22 -10.02
C PHE A 88 7.77 9.25 -9.34
N ILE A 89 9.04 8.87 -9.21
CA ILE A 89 10.11 9.77 -8.76
C ILE A 89 11.17 9.73 -9.85
N GLU A 90 11.13 10.70 -10.77
CA GLU A 90 12.32 11.06 -11.52
C GLU A 90 13.19 11.93 -10.60
N ASP A 91 14.35 11.41 -10.18
CA ASP A 91 15.39 12.21 -9.53
C ASP A 91 16.56 12.33 -10.51
N PHE A 92 16.38 13.11 -11.58
CA PHE A 92 17.49 13.61 -12.39
C PHE A 92 18.16 14.78 -11.65
N ARG A 93 18.74 14.50 -10.48
CA ARG A 93 19.77 15.38 -9.94
C ARG A 93 21.05 15.08 -10.69
N LEU A 94 21.32 15.93 -11.69
CA LEU A 94 22.68 16.13 -12.19
C LEU A 94 23.55 16.57 -11.00
N GLU A 95 24.18 15.62 -10.32
CA GLU A 95 25.40 15.88 -9.55
C GLU A 95 26.60 16.02 -10.49
N ALA A 96 26.41 16.79 -11.58
CA ALA A 96 27.50 17.32 -12.36
C ALA A 96 27.78 18.73 -11.82
N LEU A 97 28.94 18.88 -11.18
CA LEU A 97 29.55 20.11 -10.67
C LEU A 97 29.15 20.52 -9.25
N ARG A 98 29.78 19.90 -8.26
CA ARG A 98 30.55 20.59 -7.21
C ARG A 98 31.65 19.70 -6.66
#